data_AF-A0A1C5BRB9-F1
#
_entry.id   AF-A0A1C5BRB9-F1
#
_cell.length_a   1.000
_cell.length_b   1.000
_cell.length_c   1.000
_cell.angle_alpha   90.00
_cell.angle_beta   90.00
_cell.angle_gamma   90.00
#
_symmetry.space_group_name_H-M   'P 1'
#
loop_
_entity.id
_entity.type
_entity.pdbx_description
1 polymer ?
#
loop_
_entity_poly.entity_id
_entity_poly.type
_entity_poly.pdbx_seq_one_letter_code
_entity_poly.pdbx_strand_id
1 'polypeptide(L)'
;MPADGRKGRTAFLFSAGASPRPETERELAAAFPLFAKTLDELCARLDPYLELPLKCVMFAEPGTRTAALLGRASYAGPALFALQVAQYRLLRSWGARPDVLFGHGAGRMAAAYAAGVFSLADGCHAVGTLARLLDGALGETAPQALRTAYGRTLATLHPGPPRLPLVCDITGRPVGAETAEPGFWLPGPGPGGSR
;
A
#
# COMPACT_ATOMS: atom_id res chain seq x y z
N MET A 1 21.52 -40.40 9.24
CA MET A 1 21.92 -39.06 8.76
C MET A 1 20.71 -38.15 8.90
N PRO A 2 20.69 -37.13 9.76
CA PRO A 2 19.56 -36.22 9.79
C PRO A 2 19.56 -35.41 8.49
N ALA A 3 18.38 -35.24 7.89
CA ALA A 3 18.20 -34.46 6.67
C ALA A 3 18.68 -33.02 6.91
N ASP A 4 19.56 -32.54 6.05
CA ASP A 4 20.01 -31.16 6.00
C ASP A 4 18.83 -30.27 5.56
N GLY A 5 18.00 -29.87 6.53
CA GLY A 5 16.78 -29.12 6.31
C GLY A 5 17.11 -27.70 5.87
N ARG A 6 17.32 -27.48 4.56
CA ARG A 6 17.31 -26.13 4.01
C ARG A 6 16.00 -25.45 4.42
N LYS A 7 16.09 -24.51 5.37
CA LYS A 7 14.98 -23.61 5.69
C LYS A 7 14.51 -23.00 4.38
N GLY A 8 13.23 -23.22 4.04
CA GLY A 8 12.62 -22.60 2.87
C GLY A 8 12.71 -21.08 2.97
N ARG A 9 12.81 -20.40 1.82
CA ARG A 9 12.74 -18.94 1.78
C ARG A 9 11.31 -18.48 2.06
N THR A 10 11.14 -17.41 2.82
CA THR A 10 9.86 -16.82 3.18
C THR A 10 9.58 -15.59 2.32
N ALA A 11 8.37 -15.51 1.75
CA ALA A 11 7.91 -14.34 1.00
C ALA A 11 6.76 -13.65 1.73
N PHE A 12 6.78 -12.31 1.79
CA PHE A 12 5.61 -11.53 2.21
C PHE A 12 4.93 -10.93 0.98
N LEU A 13 3.63 -11.21 0.86
CA LEU A 13 2.79 -10.80 -0.26
C LEU A 13 1.84 -9.69 0.15
N PHE A 14 1.98 -8.53 -0.48
CA PHE A 14 1.10 -7.38 -0.35
C PHE A 14 0.11 -7.40 -1.52
N SER A 15 -1.09 -7.95 -1.30
CA SER A 15 -2.08 -8.15 -2.36
C SER A 15 -2.81 -6.85 -2.73
N ALA A 16 -3.41 -6.84 -3.93
CA ALA A 16 -4.36 -5.81 -4.35
C ALA A 16 -5.80 -6.07 -3.85
N GLY A 17 -6.06 -7.29 -3.34
CA GLY A 17 -7.39 -7.87 -3.30
C GLY A 17 -7.74 -8.42 -1.93
N ALA A 18 -8.24 -7.55 -1.06
CA ALA A 18 -9.38 -7.80 -0.20
C ALA A 18 -9.82 -6.43 0.32
N SER A 19 -11.11 -6.10 0.17
CA SER A 19 -11.65 -5.00 0.96
C SER A 19 -11.37 -5.30 2.43
N PRO A 20 -10.91 -4.30 3.21
CA PRO A 20 -10.77 -4.48 4.65
C PRO A 20 -12.03 -5.11 5.21
N ARG A 21 -11.87 -6.10 6.08
CA ARG A 21 -13.00 -6.70 6.81
C ARG A 21 -13.09 -5.96 8.13
N PRO A 22 -14.01 -4.99 8.30
CA PRO A 22 -13.99 -4.08 9.45
C PRO A 22 -13.90 -4.83 10.77
N GLU A 23 -14.64 -5.93 10.92
CA GLU A 23 -14.64 -6.73 12.15
C GLU A 23 -13.29 -7.39 12.44
N THR A 24 -12.67 -8.03 11.45
CA THR A 24 -11.35 -8.66 11.62
C THR A 24 -10.28 -7.64 12.03
N GLU A 25 -10.33 -6.44 11.45
CA GLU A 25 -9.34 -5.41 11.77
C GLU A 25 -9.60 -4.75 13.13
N ARG A 26 -10.86 -4.69 13.59
CA ARG A 26 -11.19 -4.26 14.96
C ARG A 26 -10.67 -5.25 15.98
N GLU A 27 -10.89 -6.55 15.76
CA GLU A 27 -10.39 -7.61 16.64
C GLU A 27 -8.86 -7.55 16.74
N LEU A 28 -8.18 -7.37 15.61
CA LEU A 28 -6.72 -7.24 15.58
C LEU A 28 -6.24 -5.99 16.32
N ALA A 29 -6.93 -4.85 16.16
CA ALA A 29 -6.64 -3.63 16.90
C ALA A 29 -6.89 -3.76 18.41
N ALA A 30 -7.93 -4.48 18.82
CA ALA A 30 -8.20 -4.76 20.23
C ALA A 30 -7.16 -5.70 20.84
N ALA A 31 -6.69 -6.69 20.07
CA ALA A 31 -5.74 -7.70 20.55
C ALA A 31 -4.29 -7.21 20.60
N PHE A 32 -3.87 -6.32 19.69
CA PHE A 32 -2.46 -5.96 19.52
C PHE A 32 -2.22 -4.43 19.56
N PRO A 33 -1.75 -3.87 20.69
CA PRO A 33 -1.52 -2.43 20.84
C PRO A 33 -0.56 -1.82 19.81
N LEU A 34 0.47 -2.55 19.38
CA LEU A 34 1.40 -2.09 18.35
C LEU A 34 0.71 -1.90 16.99
N PHE A 35 -0.19 -2.82 16.65
CA PHE A 35 -0.98 -2.74 15.42
C PHE A 35 -1.90 -1.52 15.49
N ALA A 36 -2.66 -1.36 16.58
CA ALA A 36 -3.56 -0.22 16.78
C ALA A 36 -2.81 1.12 16.69
N LYS A 37 -1.68 1.27 17.40
CA LYS A 37 -0.85 2.49 17.35
C LYS A 37 -0.32 2.77 15.94
N THR A 38 0.13 1.75 15.23
CA THR A 38 0.63 1.90 13.86
C THR A 38 -0.48 2.30 12.90
N LEU A 39 -1.66 1.69 13.02
CA LEU A 39 -2.82 2.02 12.22
C LEU A 39 -3.27 3.47 12.47
N ASP A 40 -3.26 3.91 13.74
CA ASP A 40 -3.61 5.29 14.11
C ASP A 40 -2.62 6.30 13.54
N GLU A 41 -1.33 6.02 13.58
CA GLU A 41 -0.29 6.85 12.95
C GLU A 41 -0.53 6.99 11.43
N LEU A 42 -0.85 5.88 10.75
CA LEU A 42 -1.09 5.85 9.31
C LEU A 42 -2.38 6.60 8.94
N CYS A 43 -3.48 6.36 9.66
CA CYS A 43 -4.73 7.07 9.46
C CYS A 43 -4.53 8.58 9.63
N ALA A 44 -3.89 9.03 10.72
CA ALA A 44 -3.64 10.45 10.95
C ALA A 44 -2.81 11.11 9.84
N ARG A 45 -1.91 10.37 9.19
CA ARG A 45 -1.13 10.87 8.04
C ARG A 45 -1.92 10.86 6.73
N LEU A 46 -2.95 10.03 6.60
CA LEU A 46 -3.76 9.87 5.40
C LEU A 46 -5.03 10.75 5.44
N ASP A 47 -5.52 11.09 6.62
CA ASP A 47 -6.71 11.94 6.82
C ASP A 47 -6.66 13.27 6.04
N PRO A 48 -5.52 13.99 5.90
CA PRO A 48 -5.46 15.22 5.12
C PRO A 48 -5.78 15.07 3.62
N TYR A 49 -5.83 13.84 3.11
CA TYR A 49 -6.15 13.56 1.70
C TYR A 49 -7.59 13.10 1.48
N LEU A 50 -8.38 12.96 2.55
CA LEU A 50 -9.71 12.35 2.55
C LEU A 50 -10.74 13.33 3.08
N GLU A 51 -12.00 13.17 2.65
CA GLU A 51 -13.10 14.00 3.14
C GLU A 51 -13.50 13.66 4.57
N LEU A 52 -13.38 12.39 4.95
CA LEU A 52 -13.65 11.88 6.29
C LEU A 52 -12.41 11.16 6.84
N PRO A 53 -12.22 11.15 8.17
CA PRO A 53 -11.14 10.39 8.78
C PRO A 53 -11.18 8.92 8.37
N LEU A 54 -10.04 8.38 7.93
CA LEU A 54 -9.93 7.03 7.38
C LEU A 54 -10.42 5.99 8.38
N LYS A 55 -10.05 6.16 9.65
CA LYS A 55 -10.44 5.27 10.75
C LYS A 55 -11.96 5.23 10.96
N CYS A 56 -12.66 6.37 10.78
CA CYS A 56 -14.11 6.43 10.86
C CYS A 56 -14.79 5.64 9.73
N VAL A 57 -14.21 5.63 8.53
CA VAL A 57 -14.73 4.87 7.39
C VAL A 57 -14.43 3.38 7.52
N MET A 58 -13.19 3.02 7.89
CA MET A 58 -12.78 1.63 8.11
C MET A 58 -13.58 0.94 9.20
N PHE A 59 -13.97 1.68 10.22
CA PHE A 59 -14.70 1.20 11.40
C PHE A 59 -16.09 1.83 11.51
N ALA A 60 -16.73 2.13 10.38
CA ALA A 60 -18.15 2.40 10.37
C ALA A 60 -18.95 1.12 10.58
N GLU A 61 -20.18 1.26 11.08
CA GLU A 61 -21.11 0.13 11.20
C GLU A 61 -21.50 -0.38 9.80
N PRO A 62 -21.49 -1.71 9.56
CA PRO A 62 -21.89 -2.29 8.28
C PRO A 62 -23.27 -1.81 7.83
N GLY A 63 -23.44 -1.55 6.54
CA GLY A 63 -24.71 -1.07 5.96
C GLY A 63 -24.95 0.44 6.07
N THR A 64 -24.09 1.18 6.78
CA THR A 64 -24.16 2.65 6.80
C THR A 64 -23.58 3.28 5.53
N ARG A 65 -24.01 4.52 5.21
CA ARG A 65 -23.43 5.30 4.11
C ARG A 65 -21.92 5.51 4.29
N THR A 66 -21.47 5.68 5.53
CA THR A 66 -20.05 5.83 5.87
C THR A 66 -19.27 4.55 5.56
N ALA A 67 -19.80 3.37 5.92
CA ALA A 67 -19.16 2.09 5.58
C ALA A 67 -19.09 1.85 4.07
N ALA A 68 -20.09 2.30 3.32
CA ALA A 68 -20.09 2.18 1.86
C ALA A 68 -18.93 2.96 1.18
N LEU A 69 -18.40 4.00 1.83
CA LEU A 69 -17.25 4.75 1.30
C LEU A 69 -16.00 3.88 1.19
N LEU A 70 -15.85 2.84 2.02
CA LEU A 70 -14.70 1.93 1.97
C LEU A 70 -14.59 1.15 0.65
N GLY A 71 -15.70 1.03 -0.10
CA GLY A 71 -15.71 0.47 -1.44
C GLY A 71 -15.24 1.44 -2.54
N ARG A 72 -15.12 2.74 -2.25
CA ARG A 72 -14.58 3.73 -3.20
C ARG A 72 -13.07 3.62 -3.25
N ALA A 73 -12.50 3.77 -4.45
CA ALA A 73 -11.05 3.72 -4.66
C ALA A 73 -10.29 4.77 -3.81
N SER A 74 -10.92 5.92 -3.53
CA SER A 74 -10.41 6.98 -2.67
C SER A 74 -10.25 6.58 -1.20
N TYR A 75 -10.97 5.57 -0.69
CA TYR A 75 -10.79 5.05 0.68
C TYR A 75 -10.15 3.65 0.71
N ALA A 76 -10.45 2.81 -0.28
CA ALA A 76 -9.95 1.44 -0.34
C ALA A 76 -8.41 1.37 -0.39
N GLY A 77 -7.77 2.20 -1.22
CA GLY A 77 -6.31 2.25 -1.35
C GLY A 77 -5.60 2.67 -0.06
N PRO A 78 -5.96 3.83 0.53
CA PRO A 78 -5.44 4.26 1.82
C PRO A 78 -5.66 3.25 2.95
N ALA A 79 -6.85 2.66 3.04
CA ALA A 79 -7.15 1.64 4.06
C ALA A 79 -6.27 0.40 3.89
N LEU A 80 -6.13 -0.11 2.66
CA LEU A 80 -5.30 -1.27 2.36
C LEU A 80 -3.83 -1.02 2.70
N PHE A 81 -3.29 0.15 2.31
CA PHE A 81 -1.94 0.56 2.65
C PHE A 81 -1.74 0.60 4.17
N ALA A 82 -2.66 1.25 4.89
CA ALA A 82 -2.57 1.40 6.34
C ALA A 82 -2.57 0.02 7.05
N LEU A 83 -3.48 -0.87 6.65
CA LEU A 83 -3.58 -2.23 7.20
C LEU A 83 -2.34 -3.06 6.91
N GLN A 84 -1.89 -3.11 5.65
CA GLN A 84 -0.75 -3.92 5.26
C GLN A 84 0.55 -3.45 5.94
N VAL A 85 0.73 -2.14 6.11
CA VAL A 85 1.88 -1.61 6.84
C VAL A 85 1.79 -1.94 8.34
N ALA A 86 0.60 -1.83 8.95
CA ALA A 86 0.39 -2.20 10.34
C ALA A 86 0.60 -3.70 10.59
N GLN A 87 0.09 -4.57 9.71
CA GLN A 87 0.31 -6.02 9.73
C GLN A 87 1.80 -6.35 9.55
N TYR A 88 2.48 -5.70 8.60
CA TYR A 88 3.92 -5.85 8.41
C TYR A 88 4.69 -5.51 9.68
N ARG A 89 4.44 -4.35 10.30
CA ARG A 89 5.14 -3.96 11.54
C ARG A 89 4.85 -4.94 12.69
N LEU A 90 3.61 -5.43 12.80
CA LEU A 90 3.25 -6.44 13.80
C LEU A 90 4.04 -7.75 13.59
N LEU A 91 4.06 -8.30 12.38
CA LEU A 91 4.81 -9.53 12.07
C LEU A 91 6.32 -9.35 12.31
N ARG A 92 6.88 -8.19 11.94
CA ARG A 92 8.27 -7.85 12.22
C ARG A 92 8.56 -7.81 13.72
N SER A 93 7.62 -7.34 14.54
CA SER A 93 7.77 -7.30 16.00
C SER A 93 7.84 -8.68 16.64
N TRP A 94 7.24 -9.68 16.01
CA TRP A 94 7.34 -11.09 16.43
C TRP A 94 8.61 -11.78 15.92
N GLY A 95 9.49 -11.05 15.24
CA GLY A 95 10.75 -11.59 14.71
C GLY A 95 10.63 -12.23 13.33
N ALA A 96 9.46 -12.18 12.66
CA ALA A 96 9.33 -12.68 11.30
C ALA A 96 10.18 -11.83 10.33
N ARG A 97 10.94 -12.49 9.45
CA ARG A 97 11.82 -11.84 8.47
C ARG A 97 11.58 -12.45 7.08
N PRO A 98 10.99 -11.71 6.13
CA PRO A 98 10.88 -12.18 4.76
C PRO A 98 12.24 -12.14 4.07
N ASP A 99 12.51 -13.14 3.25
CA ASP A 99 13.64 -13.17 2.32
C ASP A 99 13.33 -12.37 1.04
N VAL A 100 12.05 -12.22 0.71
CA VAL A 100 11.56 -11.48 -0.46
C VAL A 100 10.20 -10.85 -0.22
N LEU A 101 10.00 -9.69 -0.83
CA LEU A 101 8.75 -8.93 -0.82
C LEU A 101 8.15 -8.92 -2.23
N PHE A 102 6.82 -8.99 -2.29
CA PHE A 102 6.08 -8.80 -3.54
C PHE A 102 4.84 -7.96 -3.25
N GLY A 103 4.59 -6.94 -4.04
CA GLY A 103 3.37 -6.13 -3.95
C GLY A 103 2.65 -6.09 -5.28
N HIS A 104 1.37 -6.47 -5.29
CA HIS A 104 0.53 -6.46 -6.49
C HIS A 104 -0.40 -5.26 -6.49
N GLY A 105 -0.47 -4.52 -7.60
CA GLY A 105 -1.45 -3.43 -7.78
C GLY A 105 -1.40 -2.40 -6.65
N ALA A 106 -2.49 -2.27 -5.89
CA ALA A 106 -2.56 -1.34 -4.75
C ALA A 106 -1.57 -1.67 -3.60
N GLY A 107 -1.17 -2.94 -3.46
CA GLY A 107 -0.19 -3.38 -2.48
C GLY A 107 1.26 -2.99 -2.80
N ARG A 108 1.54 -2.47 -4.02
CA ARG A 108 2.89 -2.06 -4.44
C ARG A 108 3.52 -1.04 -3.48
N MET A 109 2.75 -0.04 -3.03
CA MET A 109 3.27 1.01 -2.14
C MET A 109 3.58 0.47 -0.73
N ALA A 110 2.79 -0.46 -0.21
CA ALA A 110 3.05 -1.10 1.08
C ALA A 110 4.29 -2.00 1.01
N ALA A 111 4.47 -2.75 -0.08
CA ALA A 111 5.68 -3.54 -0.32
C ALA A 111 6.93 -2.65 -0.47
N ALA A 112 6.81 -1.52 -1.17
CA ALA A 112 7.89 -0.54 -1.33
C ALA A 112 8.31 0.07 0.01
N TYR A 113 7.34 0.46 0.84
CA TYR A 113 7.59 0.87 2.22
C TYR A 113 8.30 -0.23 3.03
N ALA A 114 7.79 -1.46 2.97
CA ALA A 114 8.37 -2.60 3.69
C ALA A 114 9.81 -2.91 3.24
N ALA A 115 10.10 -2.71 1.95
CA ALA A 115 11.43 -2.84 1.36
C ALA A 115 12.37 -1.67 1.69
N GLY A 116 11.88 -0.60 2.32
CA GLY A 116 12.66 0.59 2.63
C GLY A 116 12.92 1.51 1.43
N VAL A 117 12.15 1.36 0.35
CA VAL A 117 12.19 2.28 -0.81
C VAL A 117 11.64 3.64 -0.41
N PHE A 118 10.48 3.67 0.27
CA PHE A 118 9.85 4.90 0.73
C PHE A 118 9.91 5.03 2.24
N SER A 119 10.04 6.27 2.72
CA SER A 119 9.69 6.60 4.10
C SER A 119 8.19 6.40 4.33
N LEU A 120 7.77 6.34 5.60
CA LEU A 120 6.34 6.30 5.92
C LEU A 120 5.60 7.54 5.39
N ALA A 121 6.23 8.71 5.51
CA ALA A 121 5.66 9.98 5.05
C ALA A 121 5.48 9.99 3.53
N ASP A 122 6.50 9.57 2.77
CA ASP A 122 6.41 9.50 1.31
C ASP A 122 5.38 8.48 0.84
N GLY A 123 5.32 7.31 1.51
CA GLY A 123 4.31 6.29 1.22
C GLY A 123 2.89 6.82 1.43
N CYS A 124 2.63 7.50 2.56
CA CYS A 124 1.34 8.16 2.81
C CYS A 124 1.06 9.27 1.80
N HIS A 125 2.05 10.09 1.44
CA HIS A 125 1.88 11.17 0.45
C HIS A 125 1.50 10.62 -0.93
N ALA A 126 2.18 9.57 -1.37
CA ALA A 126 1.89 8.88 -2.63
C ALA A 126 0.48 8.28 -2.63
N VAL A 127 0.12 7.50 -1.61
CA VAL A 127 -1.19 6.82 -1.56
C VAL A 127 -2.34 7.82 -1.38
N GLY A 128 -2.19 8.78 -0.46
CA GLY A 128 -3.18 9.82 -0.21
C GLY A 128 -3.43 10.70 -1.44
N THR A 129 -2.37 11.09 -2.16
CA THR A 129 -2.55 11.89 -3.37
C THR A 129 -3.26 11.12 -4.48
N LEU A 130 -2.91 9.83 -4.67
CA LEU A 130 -3.61 9.00 -5.64
C LEU A 130 -5.10 8.86 -5.30
N ALA A 131 -5.42 8.64 -4.02
CA ALA A 131 -6.80 8.57 -3.54
C ALA A 131 -7.60 9.84 -3.85
N ARG A 132 -7.03 11.01 -3.56
CA ARG A 132 -7.66 12.30 -3.86
C ARG A 132 -7.84 12.53 -5.36
N LEU A 133 -6.87 12.14 -6.18
CA LEU A 133 -6.96 12.26 -7.64
C LEU A 133 -8.03 11.33 -8.23
N LEU A 134 -8.18 10.12 -7.68
CA LEU A 134 -9.21 9.17 -8.10
C LEU A 134 -10.62 9.64 -7.75
N ASP A 135 -10.78 10.35 -6.63
CA ASP A 135 -12.09 10.88 -6.20
C ASP A 135 -12.60 12.00 -7.14
N GLY A 136 -11.68 12.84 -7.63
CA GLY A 136 -12.00 13.96 -8.52
C GLY A 136 -11.98 13.63 -10.03
N ALA A 137 -11.66 12.40 -10.41
CA ALA A 137 -11.51 12.00 -11.81
C ALA A 137 -12.87 11.71 -12.48
N LEU A 138 -13.28 12.56 -13.44
CA LEU A 138 -14.47 12.38 -14.28
C LEU A 138 -14.10 12.53 -15.77
N GLY A 139 -14.59 11.63 -16.64
CA GLY A 139 -14.48 11.74 -18.11
C GLY A 139 -13.32 10.94 -18.77
N GLU A 140 -13.28 10.95 -20.10
CA GLU A 140 -12.38 10.09 -20.91
C GLU A 140 -10.88 10.45 -20.82
N THR A 141 -10.54 11.70 -20.50
CA THR A 141 -9.14 12.16 -20.30
C THR A 141 -8.62 11.88 -18.89
N ALA A 142 -9.50 11.42 -17.99
CA ALA A 142 -9.19 11.17 -16.59
C ALA A 142 -7.94 10.30 -16.37
N PRO A 143 -7.69 9.21 -17.13
CA PRO A 143 -6.51 8.38 -16.90
C PRO A 143 -5.18 9.12 -17.16
N GLN A 144 -5.09 9.92 -18.22
CA GLN A 144 -3.86 10.63 -18.58
C GLN A 144 -3.62 11.85 -17.69
N ALA A 145 -4.68 12.59 -17.37
CA ALA A 145 -4.63 13.73 -16.44
C ALA A 145 -4.21 13.26 -15.03
N LEU A 146 -4.80 12.16 -14.55
CA LEU A 146 -4.44 11.51 -13.29
C LEU A 146 -2.97 11.08 -13.30
N ARG A 147 -2.52 10.37 -14.35
CA ARG A 147 -1.12 9.92 -14.46
C ARG A 147 -0.14 11.09 -14.41
N THR A 148 -0.45 12.18 -15.11
CA THR A 148 0.38 13.40 -15.13
C THR A 148 0.41 14.09 -13.77
N ALA A 149 -0.75 14.26 -13.13
CA ALA A 149 -0.83 14.85 -11.79
C ALA A 149 -0.12 13.99 -10.74
N TYR A 150 -0.29 12.67 -10.82
CA TYR A 150 0.35 11.74 -9.91
C TYR A 150 1.87 11.68 -10.12
N GLY A 151 2.34 11.72 -11.38
CA GLY A 151 3.76 11.80 -11.69
C GLY A 151 4.45 13.02 -11.09
N ARG A 152 3.78 14.19 -11.08
CA ARG A 152 4.28 15.39 -10.39
C ARG A 152 4.44 15.17 -8.89
N THR A 153 3.55 14.39 -8.28
CA THR A 153 3.62 14.04 -6.85
C THR A 153 4.78 13.09 -6.60
N LEU A 154 4.93 12.03 -7.40
CA LEU A 154 6.04 11.08 -7.25
C LEU A 154 7.39 11.78 -7.41
N ALA A 155 7.49 12.80 -8.26
CA ALA A 155 8.71 13.58 -8.46
C ALA A 155 9.13 14.42 -7.24
N THR A 156 8.26 14.65 -6.25
CA THR A 156 8.61 15.32 -4.99
C THR A 156 9.02 14.34 -3.88
N LEU A 157 8.91 13.04 -4.13
CA LEU A 157 9.28 11.99 -3.18
C LEU A 157 10.75 11.61 -3.31
N HIS A 158 11.25 10.92 -2.29
CA HIS A 158 12.64 10.50 -2.20
C HIS A 158 12.78 8.97 -2.14
N PRO A 159 12.34 8.22 -3.19
CA PRO A 159 12.51 6.78 -3.20
C PRO A 159 13.99 6.38 -3.28
N GLY A 160 14.35 5.33 -2.57
CA GLY A 160 15.69 4.70 -2.63
C GLY A 160 15.67 3.31 -3.25
N PRO A 161 16.85 2.67 -3.42
CA PRO A 161 16.93 1.25 -3.74
C PRO A 161 16.34 0.41 -2.59
N PRO A 162 15.76 -0.77 -2.87
CA PRO A 162 15.18 -1.61 -1.85
C PRO A 162 16.28 -2.21 -0.96
N ARG A 163 16.06 -2.19 0.36
CA ARG A 163 16.93 -2.79 1.38
C ARG A 163 16.61 -4.26 1.64
N LEU A 164 15.46 -4.72 1.19
CA LEU A 164 15.04 -6.12 1.16
C LEU A 164 14.70 -6.50 -0.29
N PRO A 165 14.99 -7.73 -0.76
CA PRO A 165 14.64 -8.14 -2.11
C PRO A 165 13.17 -7.88 -2.41
N LEU A 166 12.90 -7.10 -3.45
CA LEU A 166 11.56 -6.73 -3.90
C LEU A 166 11.40 -7.24 -5.33
N VAL A 167 10.26 -7.85 -5.63
CA VAL A 167 9.91 -8.31 -6.97
C VAL A 167 8.84 -7.39 -7.56
N CYS A 168 9.06 -6.95 -8.80
CA CYS A 168 8.08 -6.18 -9.56
C CYS A 168 6.90 -7.08 -9.95
N ASP A 169 5.69 -6.61 -9.71
CA ASP A 169 4.47 -7.33 -10.07
C ASP A 169 4.17 -7.38 -11.57
N ILE A 170 4.74 -6.45 -12.34
CA ILE A 170 4.58 -6.39 -13.80
C ILE A 170 5.54 -7.36 -14.50
N THR A 171 6.83 -7.34 -14.10
CA THR A 171 7.85 -8.14 -14.79
C THR A 171 8.10 -9.50 -14.14
N GLY A 172 7.69 -9.69 -12.88
CA GLY A 172 8.00 -10.88 -12.09
C GLY A 172 9.49 -10.99 -11.72
N ARG A 173 10.28 -9.93 -11.91
CA ARG A 173 11.74 -9.92 -11.68
C ARG A 173 12.10 -9.11 -10.43
N PRO A 174 13.22 -9.45 -9.75
CA PRO A 174 13.77 -8.60 -8.71
C PRO A 174 14.07 -7.19 -9.24
N VAL A 175 13.85 -6.18 -8.41
CA VAL A 175 14.15 -4.78 -8.71
C VAL A 175 15.28 -4.24 -7.84
N GLY A 176 15.99 -3.24 -8.33
CA GLY A 176 17.13 -2.61 -7.67
C GLY A 176 17.06 -1.09 -7.71
N ALA A 177 18.07 -0.45 -8.31
CA ALA A 177 18.21 1.01 -8.31
C ALA A 177 17.09 1.75 -9.06
N GLU A 178 16.43 1.10 -10.01
CA GLU A 178 15.31 1.66 -10.76
C GLU A 178 14.12 2.05 -9.87
N THR A 179 14.01 1.51 -8.65
CA THR A 179 12.99 1.94 -7.69
C THR A 179 13.20 3.36 -7.21
N ALA A 180 14.40 3.92 -7.33
CA ALA A 180 14.70 5.31 -7.00
C ALA A 180 14.19 6.30 -8.06
N GLU A 181 13.72 5.81 -9.22
CA GLU A 181 13.13 6.65 -10.24
C GLU A 181 11.64 6.86 -9.96
N PRO A 182 11.14 8.11 -9.80
CA PRO A 182 9.72 8.37 -9.61
C PRO A 182 8.83 7.75 -10.69
N GLY A 183 9.32 7.68 -11.94
CA GLY A 183 8.60 7.10 -13.06
C GLY A 183 8.30 5.61 -12.92
N PHE A 184 9.10 4.86 -12.16
CA PHE A 184 8.88 3.42 -11.89
C PHE A 184 7.56 3.17 -11.14
N TRP A 185 7.17 4.13 -10.29
CA TRP A 185 5.98 4.04 -9.44
C TRP A 185 4.71 4.59 -10.08
N LEU A 186 4.80 5.08 -11.32
CA LEU A 186 3.61 5.44 -12.07
C LEU A 186 2.73 4.20 -12.30
N PRO A 187 1.40 4.34 -12.19
CA PRO A 187 0.48 3.33 -12.68
C PRO A 187 0.80 3.05 -14.15
N GLY A 188 0.99 1.78 -14.50
CA GLY A 188 1.24 1.40 -15.89
C GLY A 188 -0.03 1.58 -16.74
N PRO A 189 0.09 1.76 -18.07
CA PRO A 189 -0.93 1.20 -18.95
C PRO A 189 -0.93 -0.32 -18.69
N GLY A 190 -2.09 -0.98 -18.63
CA GLY A 190 -2.11 -2.44 -18.55
C GLY A 190 -1.23 -3.05 -19.66
N PRO A 191 -0.71 -4.29 -19.49
CA PRO A 191 -0.04 -4.99 -20.57
C PRO A 191 -1.06 -5.17 -21.71
N GLY A 192 -0.96 -4.32 -22.74
CA GLY A 192 -1.98 -4.18 -23.79
C GLY A 192 -1.96 -2.83 -24.53
N GLY A 193 -1.29 -1.80 -24.00
CA GLY A 193 -0.99 -0.60 -24.79
C GLY A 193 0.17 -0.85 -25.75
N SER A 194 -0.10 -1.45 -26.91
CA SER A 194 0.90 -1.51 -27.98
C SER A 194 1.28 -0.10 -28.42
N ARG A 195 2.53 0.04 -28.84
CA ARG A 195 2.94 1.09 -29.78
C ARG A 195 2.14 0.98 -31.08
#